data_AF-A0A8H6SME9-F1
#
_entry.id   AF-A0A8H6SME9-F1
#
_cell.length_a   1.000
_cell.length_b   1.000
_cell.length_c   1.000
_cell.angle_alpha   90.00
_cell.angle_beta   90.00
_cell.angle_gamma   90.00
#
_symmetry.space_group_name_H-M   'P 1'
#
loop_
_entity.id
_entity.type
_entity.pdbx_description
1 polymer ?
#
loop_
_entity_poly.entity_id
_entity_poly.type
_entity_poly.pdbx_seq_one_letter_code
_entity_poly.pdbx_strand_id
1 'polypeptide(L)'
;MQSINRFLYGPTPEEKVRQWQGKLRTEARHLDREMRELDKVTKQARQQVKQHATRGDVKSARILAREVVRSEKQKDKLSVSKARLNSIGTQLAQQMAMVKVTGALQKSTEIMKLSNSLIKLPQISQTMREMSMEMTKAGIIGEMVDDTLELEDDDELLEEADEEVDKVLAELTDGKLGLAGSVGALPSLQDKLEEEETERNMESYRQQLNGFGYIHVDQLFSLLSIMLSRPLASIARAPSAFRKYASAASTAAFAGQKDSNGKYTVTLIPGDGIGPEISESIKNIYVAADVPIQWEEVSVTPILKGGKTVIPDAAISSVKKNTVALKGPLATPIGKGHVSLNLTLRRTFNLFANVRPCVSIKGFKTPYDDVNTVLIRENTEGEYSGIEHEIVDGVVQSIKLITWEASERVARYAFNYAETSGRQRVTAVHKANIMKMSDGMFLSACREVSKEFPNVAYDEDLLDRVCLQIVQNPKPYSDRVMVMPNLYGDILSDMCAGLIGGLGLTPSGNIGRDASIFEAVHGSAPDIAGKGLANPTALLLSSLMMLRHMNLFEHADKIEKAALSTIAEGKTITGDLGGKASTKEVNYTYQLHYRTCDITSDSHTDKPSLAFLPPRRPTGQSPSSRNHLTPKYKT
;
A
#
# COMPACT_ATOMS: atom_id res chain seq x y z
N MET A 1 15.64 -60.58 -18.50
CA MET A 1 15.43 -60.31 -17.06
C MET A 1 14.58 -59.07 -16.77
N GLN A 2 14.64 -57.99 -17.56
CA GLN A 2 13.83 -56.78 -17.32
C GLN A 2 12.31 -56.96 -17.50
N SER A 3 11.85 -57.86 -18.40
CA SER A 3 10.41 -58.09 -18.61
C SER A 3 9.73 -58.91 -17.50
N ILE A 4 10.46 -59.81 -16.83
CA ILE A 4 9.93 -60.70 -15.78
C ILE A 4 9.82 -59.94 -14.44
N ASN A 5 10.78 -59.06 -14.12
CA ASN A 5 10.68 -58.17 -12.95
C ASN A 5 9.56 -57.12 -13.07
N ARG A 6 9.16 -56.78 -14.29
CA ARG A 6 8.10 -55.80 -14.57
C ARG A 6 6.70 -56.31 -14.24
N PHE A 7 6.48 -57.62 -14.38
CA PHE A 7 5.20 -58.28 -14.09
C PHE A 7 4.95 -58.45 -12.58
N LEU A 8 6.02 -58.62 -11.79
CA LEU A 8 5.92 -58.86 -10.34
C LEU A 8 5.97 -57.59 -9.47
N TYR A 9 6.66 -56.52 -9.89
CA TYR A 9 6.96 -55.36 -9.02
C TYR A 9 6.41 -54.00 -9.50
N GLY A 10 5.74 -53.95 -10.67
CA GLY A 10 5.16 -52.71 -11.21
C GLY A 10 6.19 -51.74 -11.81
N PRO A 11 5.75 -50.54 -12.26
CA PRO A 11 6.63 -49.56 -12.91
C PRO A 11 7.64 -48.96 -11.94
N THR A 12 8.85 -48.69 -12.43
CA THR A 12 9.91 -48.08 -11.60
C THR A 12 9.53 -46.64 -11.20
N PRO A 13 10.14 -46.08 -10.13
CA PRO A 13 9.91 -44.69 -9.74
C PRO A 13 10.13 -43.70 -10.89
N GLU A 14 11.15 -43.92 -11.73
CA GLU A 14 11.43 -43.10 -12.90
C GLU A 14 10.35 -43.22 -13.99
N GLU A 15 9.81 -44.42 -14.21
CA GLU A 15 8.71 -44.65 -15.16
C GLU A 15 7.42 -43.94 -14.69
N LYS A 16 7.11 -44.02 -13.39
CA LYS A 16 5.94 -43.33 -12.81
C LYS A 16 6.04 -41.82 -12.97
N VAL A 17 7.21 -41.24 -12.68
CA VAL A 17 7.39 -39.80 -12.84
C VAL A 17 7.27 -39.36 -14.29
N ARG A 18 7.82 -40.11 -15.24
CA ARG A 18 7.64 -39.85 -16.68
C ARG A 18 6.18 -39.95 -17.11
N GLN A 19 5.41 -40.90 -16.54
CA GLN A 19 3.99 -41.05 -16.81
C GLN A 19 3.20 -39.83 -16.33
N TRP A 20 3.43 -39.36 -15.11
CA TRP A 20 2.77 -38.16 -14.58
C TRP A 20 3.15 -36.90 -15.35
N GLN A 21 4.43 -36.72 -15.70
CA GLN A 21 4.84 -35.63 -16.60
C GLN A 21 4.16 -35.72 -17.97
N GLY A 22 3.90 -36.93 -18.46
CA GLY A 22 3.09 -37.18 -19.65
C GLY A 22 1.66 -36.67 -19.51
N LYS A 23 0.97 -37.06 -18.43
CA LYS A 23 -0.39 -36.62 -18.10
C LYS A 23 -0.47 -35.09 -17.98
N LEU A 24 0.43 -34.47 -17.22
CA LEU A 24 0.50 -33.00 -17.05
C LEU A 24 0.69 -32.25 -18.37
N ARG A 25 1.57 -32.75 -19.27
CA ARG A 25 1.76 -32.14 -20.60
C ARG A 25 0.54 -32.28 -21.51
N THR A 26 -0.29 -33.29 -21.29
CA THR A 26 -1.56 -33.46 -22.03
C THR A 26 -2.59 -32.45 -21.52
N GLU A 27 -2.74 -32.33 -20.19
CA GLU A 27 -3.65 -31.36 -19.58
C GLU A 27 -3.26 -29.90 -19.87
N ALA A 28 -1.97 -29.57 -19.80
CA ALA A 28 -1.49 -28.24 -20.17
C ALA A 28 -1.81 -27.89 -21.64
N ARG A 29 -1.76 -28.88 -22.55
CA ARG A 29 -2.17 -28.72 -23.95
C ARG A 29 -3.69 -28.62 -24.12
N HIS A 30 -4.46 -29.24 -23.23
CA HIS A 30 -5.92 -29.11 -23.21
C HIS A 30 -6.30 -27.68 -22.82
N LEU A 31 -5.76 -27.15 -21.73
CA LEU A 31 -5.97 -25.76 -21.31
C LEU A 31 -5.54 -24.76 -22.39
N ASP A 32 -4.43 -25.02 -23.09
CA ASP A 32 -4.00 -24.18 -24.21
C ASP A 32 -5.02 -24.12 -25.36
N ARG A 33 -5.74 -25.22 -25.62
CA ARG A 33 -6.79 -25.24 -26.65
C ARG A 33 -8.01 -24.45 -26.16
N GLU A 34 -8.42 -24.64 -24.92
CA GLU A 34 -9.55 -23.89 -24.33
C GLU A 34 -9.29 -22.39 -24.31
N MET A 35 -8.09 -21.95 -23.92
CA MET A 35 -7.71 -20.54 -23.95
C MET A 35 -7.74 -19.96 -25.37
N ARG A 36 -7.34 -20.74 -26.39
CA ARG A 36 -7.40 -20.30 -27.80
C ARG A 36 -8.84 -20.20 -28.32
N GLU A 37 -9.71 -21.12 -27.91
CA GLU A 37 -11.13 -21.03 -28.26
C GLU A 37 -11.80 -19.84 -27.56
N LEU A 38 -11.50 -19.60 -26.28
CA LEU A 38 -11.94 -18.39 -25.57
C LEU A 38 -11.43 -17.11 -26.25
N ASP A 39 -10.18 -17.08 -26.72
CA ASP A 39 -9.65 -15.94 -27.47
C ASP A 39 -10.41 -15.69 -28.78
N LYS A 40 -10.79 -16.76 -29.48
CA LYS A 40 -11.56 -16.66 -30.72
C LYS A 40 -12.96 -16.11 -30.45
N VAL A 41 -13.66 -16.63 -29.43
CA VAL A 41 -14.99 -16.18 -29.02
C VAL A 41 -14.93 -14.73 -28.52
N THR A 42 -13.97 -14.40 -27.66
CA THR A 42 -13.77 -13.05 -27.13
C THR A 42 -13.50 -12.04 -28.25
N LYS A 43 -12.70 -12.42 -29.26
CA LYS A 43 -12.43 -11.56 -30.43
C LYS A 43 -13.69 -11.31 -31.26
N GLN A 44 -14.54 -12.32 -31.44
CA GLN A 44 -15.82 -12.17 -32.12
C GLN A 44 -16.78 -11.28 -31.33
N ALA A 45 -16.89 -11.48 -30.00
CA ALA A 45 -17.68 -10.64 -29.11
C ALA A 45 -17.20 -9.17 -29.14
N ARG A 46 -15.89 -8.93 -29.04
CA ARG A 46 -15.29 -7.57 -29.19
C ARG A 46 -15.65 -6.93 -30.54
N GLN A 47 -15.73 -7.69 -31.63
CA GLN A 47 -16.14 -7.18 -32.93
C GLN A 47 -17.63 -6.82 -32.97
N GLN A 48 -18.49 -7.63 -32.35
CA GLN A 48 -19.93 -7.35 -32.25
C GLN A 48 -20.21 -6.14 -31.34
N VAL A 49 -19.49 -6.00 -30.22
CA VAL A 49 -19.56 -4.80 -29.36
C VAL A 49 -19.32 -3.55 -30.20
N LYS A 50 -18.27 -3.54 -31.04
CA LYS A 50 -17.99 -2.41 -31.95
C LYS A 50 -19.13 -2.16 -32.95
N GLN A 51 -19.73 -3.21 -33.51
CA GLN A 51 -20.83 -3.07 -34.46
C GLN A 51 -22.08 -2.47 -33.81
N HIS A 52 -22.53 -2.99 -32.67
CA HIS A 52 -23.68 -2.46 -31.94
C HIS A 52 -23.44 -1.04 -31.44
N ALA A 53 -22.23 -0.77 -30.95
CA ALA A 53 -21.78 0.57 -30.58
C ALA A 53 -21.87 1.57 -31.75
N THR A 54 -21.38 1.21 -32.94
CA THR A 54 -21.46 2.10 -34.11
C THR A 54 -22.88 2.36 -34.60
N ARG A 55 -23.83 1.46 -34.28
CA ARG A 55 -25.26 1.60 -34.61
C ARG A 55 -26.06 2.35 -33.54
N GLY A 56 -25.42 2.75 -32.44
CA GLY A 56 -26.08 3.43 -31.31
C GLY A 56 -26.87 2.49 -30.39
N ASP A 57 -26.71 1.18 -30.54
CA ASP A 57 -27.37 0.16 -29.72
C ASP A 57 -26.56 -0.13 -28.45
N VAL A 58 -26.71 0.75 -27.47
CA VAL A 58 -25.93 0.77 -26.22
C VAL A 58 -26.25 -0.44 -25.34
N LYS A 59 -27.52 -0.86 -25.29
CA LYS A 59 -27.97 -2.00 -24.48
C LYS A 59 -27.27 -3.29 -24.94
N SER A 60 -27.33 -3.61 -26.23
CA SER A 60 -26.67 -4.81 -26.79
C SER A 60 -25.15 -4.75 -26.69
N ALA A 61 -24.54 -3.57 -26.90
CA ALA A 61 -23.10 -3.40 -26.75
C ALA A 61 -22.63 -3.67 -25.31
N ARG A 62 -23.38 -3.22 -24.30
CA ARG A 62 -23.07 -3.44 -22.87
C ARG A 62 -23.18 -4.91 -22.48
N ILE A 63 -24.20 -5.62 -22.97
CA ILE A 63 -24.37 -7.07 -22.73
C ILE A 63 -23.22 -7.87 -23.35
N LEU A 64 -22.80 -7.54 -24.58
CA LEU A 64 -21.68 -8.21 -25.22
C LEU A 64 -20.33 -7.84 -24.54
N ALA A 65 -20.19 -6.63 -24.00
CA ALA A 65 -19.01 -6.23 -23.24
C ALA A 65 -18.88 -6.99 -21.91
N ARG A 66 -20.01 -7.27 -21.24
CA ARG A 66 -20.07 -8.17 -20.08
C ARG A 66 -19.51 -9.56 -20.40
N GLU A 67 -19.97 -10.15 -21.49
CA GLU A 67 -19.47 -11.46 -21.96
C GLU A 67 -17.95 -11.44 -22.31
N VAL A 68 -17.43 -10.31 -22.82
CA VAL A 68 -15.97 -10.12 -23.04
C VAL A 68 -15.22 -10.13 -21.71
N VAL A 69 -15.67 -9.37 -20.71
CA VAL A 69 -15.06 -9.32 -19.37
C VAL A 69 -15.05 -10.72 -18.74
N ARG A 70 -16.18 -11.43 -18.81
CA ARG A 70 -16.31 -12.80 -18.30
C ARG A 70 -15.33 -13.76 -18.96
N SER A 71 -15.24 -13.71 -20.29
CA SER A 71 -14.35 -14.58 -21.07
C SER A 71 -12.88 -14.32 -20.74
N GLU A 72 -12.51 -13.06 -20.52
CA GLU A 72 -11.15 -12.66 -20.12
C GLU A 72 -10.80 -13.17 -18.72
N LYS A 73 -11.70 -13.01 -17.74
CA LYS A 73 -11.50 -13.57 -16.38
C LYS A 73 -11.41 -15.10 -16.40
N GLN A 74 -12.22 -15.77 -17.22
CA GLN A 74 -12.14 -17.22 -17.37
C GLN A 74 -10.79 -17.65 -17.96
N LYS A 75 -10.29 -16.93 -18.97
CA LYS A 75 -8.97 -17.17 -19.55
C LYS A 75 -7.84 -16.98 -18.53
N ASP A 76 -7.92 -15.96 -17.69
CA ASP A 76 -6.94 -15.73 -16.63
C ASP A 76 -6.92 -16.87 -15.62
N LYS A 77 -8.09 -17.37 -15.19
CA LYS A 77 -8.21 -18.57 -14.33
C LYS A 77 -7.53 -19.79 -14.97
N LEU A 78 -7.78 -20.07 -16.26
CA LEU A 78 -7.14 -21.18 -16.98
C LEU A 78 -5.61 -20.99 -17.12
N SER A 79 -5.15 -19.75 -17.33
CA SER A 79 -3.72 -19.41 -17.39
C SER A 79 -3.01 -19.72 -16.07
N VAL A 80 -3.60 -19.31 -14.94
CA VAL A 80 -3.09 -19.62 -13.60
C VAL A 80 -3.05 -21.13 -13.36
N SER A 81 -4.08 -21.85 -13.81
CA SER A 81 -4.17 -23.31 -13.70
C SER A 81 -3.07 -24.02 -14.49
N LYS A 82 -2.80 -23.54 -15.71
CA LYS A 82 -1.71 -24.05 -16.53
C LYS A 82 -0.34 -23.81 -15.89
N ALA A 83 -0.11 -22.63 -15.30
CA ALA A 83 1.13 -22.33 -14.59
C ALA A 83 1.36 -23.31 -13.42
N ARG A 84 0.30 -23.61 -12.65
CA ARG A 84 0.34 -24.60 -11.57
C ARG A 84 0.63 -26.02 -12.07
N LEU A 85 0.02 -26.46 -13.18
CA LEU A 85 0.34 -27.76 -13.81
C LEU A 85 1.81 -27.86 -14.21
N ASN A 86 2.36 -26.80 -14.80
CA ASN A 86 3.77 -26.75 -15.18
C ASN A 86 4.69 -26.82 -13.96
N SER A 87 4.33 -26.15 -12.87
CA SER A 87 5.06 -26.21 -11.60
C SER A 87 5.14 -27.63 -11.03
N ILE A 88 4.02 -28.38 -11.03
CA ILE A 88 4.03 -29.81 -10.67
C ILE A 88 4.96 -30.60 -11.59
N GLY A 89 4.96 -30.31 -12.90
CA GLY A 89 5.86 -30.95 -13.86
C GLY A 89 7.35 -30.72 -13.55
N THR A 90 7.71 -29.51 -13.14
CA THR A 90 9.07 -29.13 -12.73
C THR A 90 9.47 -29.84 -11.43
N GLN A 91 8.59 -29.87 -10.44
CA GLN A 91 8.86 -30.58 -9.17
C GLN A 91 8.99 -32.09 -9.37
N LEU A 92 8.20 -32.67 -10.26
CA LEU A 92 8.38 -34.05 -10.68
C LEU A 92 9.73 -34.27 -11.38
N ALA A 93 10.21 -33.33 -12.20
CA ALA A 93 11.54 -33.41 -12.80
C ALA A 93 12.65 -33.40 -11.74
N GLN A 94 12.50 -32.59 -10.69
CA GLN A 94 13.40 -32.59 -9.54
C GLN A 94 13.36 -33.94 -8.80
N GLN A 95 12.17 -34.54 -8.61
CA GLN A 95 12.06 -35.88 -8.03
C GLN A 95 12.76 -36.95 -8.90
N MET A 96 12.74 -36.83 -10.23
CA MET A 96 13.54 -37.72 -11.09
C MET A 96 15.04 -37.60 -10.85
N ALA A 97 15.54 -36.37 -10.69
CA ALA A 97 16.95 -36.15 -10.38
C ALA A 97 17.30 -36.74 -9.01
N MET A 98 16.41 -36.59 -8.03
CA MET A 98 16.59 -37.13 -6.69
C MET A 98 16.60 -38.66 -6.68
N VAL A 99 15.69 -39.32 -7.42
CA VAL A 99 15.67 -40.78 -7.57
C VAL A 99 17.00 -41.33 -8.10
N LYS A 100 17.67 -40.62 -9.01
CA LYS A 100 18.99 -41.04 -9.51
C LYS A 100 20.09 -40.97 -8.45
N VAL A 101 19.94 -40.09 -7.46
CA VAL A 101 20.93 -39.87 -6.39
C VAL A 101 20.64 -40.76 -5.18
N THR A 102 19.38 -40.93 -4.80
CA THR A 102 18.97 -41.60 -3.57
C THR A 102 18.29 -42.96 -3.79
N GLY A 103 17.95 -43.31 -5.03
CA GLY A 103 17.24 -44.54 -5.38
C GLY A 103 15.75 -44.56 -5.02
N ALA A 104 15.22 -43.51 -4.39
CA ALA A 104 13.85 -43.46 -3.90
C ALA A 104 13.19 -42.08 -4.12
N LEU A 105 11.87 -42.07 -4.22
CA LEU A 105 11.06 -40.85 -4.27
C LEU A 105 10.95 -40.23 -2.87
N GLN A 106 10.94 -38.91 -2.79
CA GLN A 106 10.76 -38.18 -1.53
C GLN A 106 9.39 -37.51 -1.46
N LYS A 107 8.90 -37.31 -0.23
CA LYS A 107 7.67 -36.56 0.02
C LYS A 107 7.85 -35.08 -0.37
N SER A 108 6.89 -34.53 -1.09
CA SER A 108 6.81 -33.12 -1.49
C SER A 108 5.47 -32.53 -1.05
N THR A 109 5.54 -31.62 -0.08
CA THR A 109 4.39 -30.82 0.37
C THR A 109 3.92 -29.83 -0.70
N GLU A 110 4.82 -29.42 -1.60
CA GLU A 110 4.50 -28.46 -2.65
C GLU A 110 3.71 -29.10 -3.80
N ILE A 111 4.06 -30.33 -4.21
CA ILE A 111 3.25 -31.10 -5.17
C ILE A 111 1.84 -31.29 -4.62
N MET A 112 1.72 -31.57 -3.33
CA MET A 112 0.44 -31.75 -2.64
C MET A 112 -0.42 -30.48 -2.67
N LYS A 113 0.13 -29.32 -2.29
CA LYS A 113 -0.59 -28.03 -2.32
C LYS A 113 -1.05 -27.66 -3.72
N LEU A 114 -0.16 -27.76 -4.70
CA LEU A 114 -0.46 -27.44 -6.09
C LEU A 114 -1.54 -28.37 -6.65
N SER A 115 -1.45 -29.67 -6.36
CA SER A 115 -2.43 -30.65 -6.81
C SER A 115 -3.82 -30.38 -6.22
N ASN A 116 -3.91 -30.08 -4.91
CA ASN A 116 -5.18 -29.74 -4.24
C ASN A 116 -5.86 -28.52 -4.88
N SER A 117 -5.08 -27.50 -5.26
CA SER A 117 -5.61 -26.30 -5.91
C SER A 117 -6.18 -26.56 -7.32
N LEU A 118 -5.70 -27.61 -8.00
CA LEU A 118 -6.11 -27.96 -9.36
C LEU A 118 -7.28 -28.95 -9.39
N ILE A 119 -7.51 -29.69 -8.31
CA ILE A 119 -8.68 -30.57 -8.16
C ILE A 119 -9.99 -29.78 -8.23
N LYS A 120 -9.96 -28.49 -7.85
CA LYS A 120 -11.12 -27.59 -7.90
C LYS A 120 -11.57 -27.20 -9.32
N LEU A 121 -10.79 -27.50 -10.36
CA LEU A 121 -11.11 -27.11 -11.73
C LEU A 121 -11.82 -28.24 -12.46
N PRO A 122 -13.09 -28.07 -12.87
CA PRO A 122 -13.87 -29.15 -13.47
C PRO A 122 -13.14 -29.87 -14.61
N GLN A 123 -12.47 -29.12 -15.48
CA GLN A 123 -11.80 -29.57 -16.70
C GLN A 123 -10.66 -30.58 -16.45
N ILE A 124 -9.95 -30.46 -15.31
CA ILE A 124 -8.77 -31.27 -15.00
C ILE A 124 -8.89 -32.02 -13.66
N SER A 125 -9.98 -31.81 -12.93
CA SER A 125 -10.23 -32.33 -11.58
C SER A 125 -10.09 -33.85 -11.48
N GLN A 126 -10.55 -34.59 -12.48
CA GLN A 126 -10.47 -36.05 -12.50
C GLN A 126 -9.02 -36.51 -12.66
N THR A 127 -8.32 -36.03 -13.70
CA THR A 127 -6.91 -36.36 -13.94
C THR A 127 -6.05 -36.03 -12.73
N MET A 128 -6.29 -34.88 -12.08
CA MET A 128 -5.55 -34.46 -10.90
C MET A 128 -5.85 -35.32 -9.66
N ARG A 129 -7.10 -35.74 -9.44
CA ARG A 129 -7.45 -36.68 -8.34
C ARG A 129 -6.78 -38.03 -8.51
N GLU A 130 -6.87 -38.61 -9.72
CA GLU A 130 -6.23 -39.89 -10.04
C GLU A 130 -4.71 -39.82 -9.86
N MET A 131 -4.11 -38.74 -10.37
CA MET A 131 -2.68 -38.51 -10.25
C MET A 131 -2.24 -38.29 -8.80
N SER A 132 -3.01 -37.54 -7.99
CA SER A 132 -2.77 -37.38 -6.56
C SER A 132 -2.79 -38.73 -5.84
N MET A 133 -3.81 -39.57 -6.07
CA MET A 133 -3.89 -40.90 -5.46
C MET A 133 -2.68 -41.78 -5.84
N GLU A 134 -2.26 -41.76 -7.11
CA GLU A 134 -1.06 -42.46 -7.58
C GLU A 134 0.21 -41.95 -6.87
N MET A 135 0.34 -40.63 -6.67
CA MET A 135 1.48 -40.02 -5.98
C MET A 135 1.47 -40.28 -4.48
N THR A 136 0.31 -40.34 -3.82
CA THR A 136 0.17 -40.72 -2.41
C THR A 136 0.64 -42.16 -2.22
N LYS A 137 0.18 -43.07 -3.08
CA LYS A 137 0.60 -44.49 -3.06
C LYS A 137 2.09 -44.66 -3.33
N ALA A 138 2.69 -43.77 -4.12
CA ALA A 138 4.12 -43.74 -4.40
C ALA A 138 4.95 -43.07 -3.29
N GLY A 139 4.31 -42.55 -2.23
CA GLY A 139 4.99 -41.87 -1.13
C GLY A 139 5.53 -40.48 -1.47
N ILE A 140 5.10 -39.89 -2.60
CA ILE A 140 5.51 -38.54 -3.04
C ILE A 140 4.67 -37.48 -2.36
N ILE A 141 3.40 -37.74 -2.09
CA ILE A 141 2.56 -36.81 -1.33
C ILE A 141 2.02 -37.52 -0.08
N GLY A 142 1.69 -36.75 0.95
CA GLY A 142 1.05 -37.29 2.16
C GLY A 142 -0.35 -37.82 1.86
N GLU A 143 -0.98 -38.40 2.87
CA GLU A 143 -2.43 -38.64 2.82
C GLU A 143 -3.13 -37.29 2.59
N MET A 144 -4.02 -37.26 1.60
CA MET A 144 -4.84 -36.08 1.36
C MET A 144 -5.75 -35.93 2.58
N VAL A 145 -5.57 -34.85 3.33
CA VAL A 145 -6.50 -34.49 4.40
C VAL A 145 -7.78 -34.03 3.72
N ASP A 146 -8.89 -34.69 4.03
CA ASP A 146 -10.24 -34.30 3.58
C ASP A 146 -10.77 -33.08 4.35
N ASP A 147 -9.87 -32.17 4.74
CA ASP A 147 -10.23 -30.84 5.24
C ASP A 147 -10.53 -29.96 4.04
N THR A 148 -11.56 -30.38 3.32
CA THR A 148 -12.23 -29.58 2.30
C THR A 148 -13.20 -28.68 3.04
N LEU A 149 -12.71 -27.58 3.62
CA LEU A 149 -13.48 -26.35 3.89
C LEU A 149 -12.51 -25.23 4.29
N GLU A 150 -12.73 -24.06 3.68
CA GLU A 150 -11.93 -22.82 3.80
C GLU A 150 -10.68 -22.72 2.91
N LEU A 151 -10.87 -22.97 1.62
CA LEU A 151 -10.26 -22.09 0.63
C LEU A 151 -11.42 -21.29 0.06
N GLU A 152 -11.44 -20.01 0.43
CA GLU A 152 -12.36 -18.94 -0.03
C GLU A 152 -13.10 -19.36 -1.29
N ASP A 153 -14.44 -19.43 -1.18
CA ASP A 153 -15.32 -19.59 -2.32
C ASP A 153 -15.01 -18.44 -3.31
N ASP A 154 -14.10 -18.69 -4.26
CA ASP A 154 -13.93 -17.93 -5.51
C ASP A 154 -15.15 -18.10 -6.45
N ASP A 155 -16.23 -18.68 -5.94
CA ASP A 155 -17.60 -18.58 -6.44
C ASP A 155 -18.29 -17.36 -5.81
N GLU A 156 -17.58 -16.24 -5.72
CA GLU A 156 -18.27 -14.96 -5.85
C GLU A 156 -18.89 -14.98 -7.25
N LEU A 157 -20.21 -15.20 -7.30
CA LEU A 157 -21.04 -14.88 -8.44
C LEU A 157 -20.51 -13.55 -8.97
N LEU A 158 -19.86 -13.59 -10.13
CA LEU A 158 -19.24 -12.42 -10.76
C LEU A 158 -20.34 -11.40 -11.02
N GLU A 159 -20.65 -10.56 -10.03
CA GLU A 159 -21.16 -9.23 -10.29
C GLU A 159 -20.03 -8.54 -11.02
N GLU A 160 -20.08 -8.63 -12.34
CA GLU A 160 -19.20 -7.90 -13.22
C GLU A 160 -19.38 -6.44 -12.88
N ALA A 161 -18.36 -5.84 -12.25
CA ALA A 161 -18.36 -4.44 -11.91
C ALA A 161 -18.68 -3.67 -13.20
N ASP A 162 -19.77 -2.90 -13.18
CA ASP A 162 -20.18 -2.08 -14.32
C ASP A 162 -19.00 -1.19 -14.82
N GLU A 163 -18.04 -0.88 -13.94
CA GLU A 163 -16.78 -0.21 -14.24
C GLU A 163 -15.86 -0.99 -15.21
N GLU A 164 -15.75 -2.31 -15.09
CA GLU A 164 -14.94 -3.14 -16.00
C GLU A 164 -15.61 -3.24 -17.37
N VAL A 165 -16.94 -3.35 -17.40
CA VAL A 165 -17.74 -3.35 -18.62
C VAL A 165 -17.61 -2.00 -19.32
N ASP A 166 -17.71 -0.90 -18.57
CA ASP A 166 -17.57 0.47 -19.07
C ASP A 166 -16.15 0.72 -19.61
N LYS A 167 -15.12 0.13 -18.98
CA LYS A 167 -13.74 0.18 -19.48
C LYS A 167 -13.59 -0.55 -20.82
N VAL A 168 -14.17 -1.75 -20.96
CA VAL A 168 -14.15 -2.51 -22.22
C VAL A 168 -14.94 -1.76 -23.30
N LEU A 169 -16.09 -1.18 -22.97
CA LEU A 169 -16.85 -0.34 -23.89
C LEU A 169 -16.05 0.90 -24.32
N ALA A 170 -15.41 1.59 -23.37
CA ALA A 170 -14.59 2.76 -23.66
C ALA A 170 -13.41 2.42 -24.58
N GLU A 171 -12.70 1.31 -24.30
CA GLU A 171 -11.59 0.81 -25.12
C GLU A 171 -12.04 0.45 -26.54
N LEU A 172 -13.17 -0.25 -26.68
CA LEU A 172 -13.62 -0.73 -27.98
C LEU A 172 -14.26 0.35 -28.84
N THR A 173 -14.75 1.44 -28.23
CA THR A 173 -15.53 2.49 -28.91
C THR A 173 -14.82 3.85 -29.00
N ASP A 174 -13.52 3.90 -28.68
CA ASP A 174 -12.73 5.14 -28.60
C ASP A 174 -13.40 6.21 -27.71
N GLY A 175 -14.02 5.78 -26.61
CA GLY A 175 -14.71 6.65 -25.66
C GLY A 175 -16.02 7.28 -26.14
N LYS A 176 -16.53 6.92 -27.32
CA LYS A 176 -17.78 7.51 -27.88
C LYS A 176 -19.04 7.12 -27.10
N LEU A 177 -19.00 6.05 -26.32
CA LEU A 177 -20.16 5.52 -25.58
C LEU A 177 -19.97 5.47 -24.06
N GLY A 178 -18.74 5.58 -23.55
CA GLY A 178 -18.39 5.45 -22.13
C GLY A 178 -18.87 6.59 -21.21
N LEU A 179 -19.85 7.38 -21.63
CA LEU A 179 -20.44 8.49 -20.86
C LEU A 179 -21.97 8.49 -20.82
N ALA A 180 -22.64 7.45 -21.33
CA ALA A 180 -24.09 7.30 -21.22
C ALA A 180 -24.45 6.31 -20.09
N GLY A 181 -24.49 6.80 -18.85
CA GLY A 181 -24.79 5.96 -17.69
C GLY A 181 -24.87 6.69 -16.36
N SER A 182 -25.59 7.83 -16.30
CA SER A 182 -26.06 8.37 -15.01
C SER A 182 -27.53 8.73 -15.11
N VAL A 183 -28.41 7.76 -14.90
CA VAL A 183 -29.77 8.04 -14.44
C VAL A 183 -30.15 6.96 -13.42
N GLY A 184 -30.22 7.36 -12.16
CA GLY A 184 -30.87 6.58 -11.13
C GLY A 184 -32.38 6.59 -11.37
N ALA A 185 -32.95 5.43 -11.64
CA ALA A 185 -34.35 5.12 -11.40
C ALA A 185 -34.47 3.59 -11.25
N LEU A 186 -35.24 3.15 -10.26
CA LEU A 186 -35.60 1.74 -10.08
C LEU A 186 -36.27 1.20 -11.36
N PRO A 187 -35.94 -0.03 -11.81
CA PRO A 187 -36.44 -0.56 -13.07
C PRO A 187 -37.96 -0.80 -13.01
N SER A 188 -38.65 -0.42 -14.09
CA SER A 188 -40.09 -0.64 -14.25
C SER A 188 -40.39 -2.09 -14.64
N LEU A 189 -41.64 -2.55 -14.47
CA LEU A 189 -42.08 -3.89 -14.91
C LEU A 189 -41.89 -4.12 -16.43
N GLN A 190 -41.82 -3.05 -17.21
CA GLN A 190 -41.55 -3.09 -18.65
C GLN A 190 -40.08 -3.45 -18.94
N ASP A 191 -39.16 -2.93 -18.11
CA ASP A 191 -37.72 -3.18 -18.24
C ASP A 191 -37.36 -4.64 -17.91
N LYS A 192 -38.09 -5.27 -16.97
CA LYS A 192 -37.93 -6.69 -16.63
C LYS A 192 -38.39 -7.63 -17.74
N LEU A 193 -39.44 -7.26 -18.46
CA LEU A 193 -39.94 -8.06 -19.60
C LEU A 193 -39.00 -7.96 -20.81
N GLU A 194 -38.38 -6.79 -21.04
CA GLU A 194 -37.34 -6.62 -22.05
C GLU A 194 -36.04 -7.37 -21.68
N GLU A 195 -35.64 -7.40 -20.40
CA GLU A 195 -34.50 -8.18 -19.92
C GLU A 195 -34.69 -9.69 -20.14
N GLU A 196 -35.86 -10.25 -19.81
CA GLU A 196 -36.18 -11.67 -20.04
C GLU A 196 -36.24 -12.05 -21.53
N GLU A 197 -36.65 -11.15 -22.42
CA GLU A 197 -36.64 -11.37 -23.87
C GLU A 197 -35.22 -11.28 -24.44
N THR A 198 -34.39 -10.38 -23.88
CA THR A 198 -32.99 -10.21 -24.26
C THR A 198 -32.12 -11.39 -23.79
N GLU A 199 -32.37 -11.93 -22.59
CA GLU A 199 -31.74 -13.15 -22.11
C GLU A 199 -32.08 -14.38 -22.97
N ARG A 200 -33.35 -14.53 -23.37
CA ARG A 200 -33.77 -15.59 -24.31
C ARG A 200 -33.08 -15.48 -25.67
N ASN A 201 -32.87 -14.26 -26.17
CA ASN A 201 -32.12 -14.03 -27.41
C ASN A 201 -30.62 -14.34 -27.24
N MET A 202 -30.03 -14.02 -26.09
CA MET A 202 -28.65 -14.40 -25.72
C MET A 202 -28.49 -15.92 -25.64
N GLU A 203 -29.48 -16.63 -25.12
CA GLU A 203 -29.48 -18.09 -25.04
C GLU A 203 -29.58 -18.73 -26.43
N SER A 204 -30.33 -18.12 -27.36
CA SER A 204 -30.35 -18.50 -28.78
C SER A 204 -28.98 -18.28 -29.46
N TYR A 205 -28.32 -17.15 -29.19
CA TYR A 205 -26.95 -16.89 -29.66
C TYR A 205 -25.93 -17.88 -29.08
N ARG A 206 -26.05 -18.25 -27.80
CA ARG A 206 -25.24 -19.30 -27.16
C ARG A 206 -25.47 -20.67 -27.80
N GLN A 207 -26.70 -21.01 -28.17
CA GLN A 207 -27.01 -22.25 -28.88
C GLN A 207 -26.44 -22.26 -30.32
N GLN A 208 -26.45 -21.13 -31.02
CA GLN A 208 -25.83 -21.00 -32.34
C GLN A 208 -24.30 -21.13 -32.28
N LEU A 209 -23.66 -20.69 -31.20
CA LEU A 209 -22.21 -20.84 -30.99
C LEU A 209 -21.83 -22.27 -30.57
N ASN A 210 -22.68 -22.95 -29.78
CA ASN A 210 -22.47 -24.35 -29.38
C ASN A 210 -22.77 -25.37 -30.49
N GLY A 211 -23.41 -24.96 -31.60
CA GLY A 211 -23.85 -25.85 -32.68
C GLY A 211 -22.81 -26.21 -33.74
N PHE A 212 -21.61 -25.62 -33.74
CA PHE A 212 -20.62 -25.85 -34.80
C PHE A 212 -19.65 -27.00 -34.49
N GLY A 213 -20.19 -28.22 -34.53
CA GLY A 213 -19.42 -29.36 -35.02
C GLY A 213 -19.23 -29.22 -36.53
N TYR A 214 -17.97 -29.37 -36.98
CA TYR A 214 -17.51 -29.62 -38.36
C TYR A 214 -18.53 -29.50 -39.51
N ILE A 215 -18.31 -28.56 -40.46
CA ILE A 215 -18.17 -28.79 -41.92
C ILE A 215 -17.95 -27.44 -42.68
N HIS A 216 -16.99 -27.49 -43.62
CA HIS A 216 -16.63 -26.61 -44.74
C HIS A 216 -17.02 -25.11 -44.76
N VAL A 217 -15.97 -24.29 -44.67
CA VAL A 217 -15.93 -22.89 -45.14
C VAL A 217 -15.70 -22.91 -46.64
N ASP A 218 -16.74 -22.64 -47.43
CA ASP A 218 -16.68 -22.01 -48.76
C ASP A 218 -18.09 -21.93 -49.34
N GLN A 219 -18.81 -20.87 -48.97
CA GLN A 219 -19.94 -20.25 -49.70
C GLN A 219 -20.72 -19.38 -48.69
N LEU A 220 -20.41 -18.08 -48.62
CA LEU A 220 -21.34 -17.01 -48.19
C LEU A 220 -20.64 -15.64 -48.21
N PHE A 221 -19.86 -15.38 -49.26
CA PHE A 221 -19.39 -14.04 -49.63
C PHE A 221 -20.15 -13.58 -50.88
N SER A 222 -21.44 -13.28 -50.72
CA SER A 222 -22.25 -12.60 -51.73
C SER A 222 -23.61 -12.31 -51.11
N LEU A 223 -23.81 -11.06 -50.68
CA LEU A 223 -25.09 -10.35 -50.48
C LEU A 223 -24.98 -9.43 -49.26
N LEU A 224 -24.42 -8.24 -49.45
CA LEU A 224 -25.02 -6.95 -49.07
C LEU A 224 -23.96 -5.84 -49.23
N SER A 225 -23.78 -5.40 -50.47
CA SER A 225 -23.51 -3.99 -50.75
C SER A 225 -24.78 -3.42 -51.32
N ILE A 226 -25.23 -2.26 -50.80
CA ILE A 226 -26.03 -1.19 -51.44
C ILE A 226 -26.87 -0.45 -50.39
N MET A 227 -26.85 0.89 -50.49
CA MET A 227 -27.61 1.93 -49.77
C MET A 227 -27.00 2.42 -48.45
N LEU A 228 -26.81 3.70 -48.17
CA LEU A 228 -27.10 4.95 -48.88
C LEU A 228 -26.25 6.06 -48.23
N SER A 229 -25.92 7.07 -49.03
CA SER A 229 -25.10 8.26 -48.75
C SER A 229 -25.91 9.40 -48.12
N ARG A 230 -25.29 10.19 -47.20
CA ARG A 230 -25.42 11.68 -47.05
C ARG A 230 -24.54 12.25 -45.90
N PRO A 231 -24.22 13.56 -45.92
CA PRO A 231 -22.93 14.09 -45.47
C PRO A 231 -22.84 14.50 -43.99
N LEU A 232 -21.60 14.53 -43.50
CA LEU A 232 -21.18 15.01 -42.18
C LEU A 232 -21.41 16.52 -42.03
N ALA A 233 -22.17 16.91 -41.00
CA ALA A 233 -22.17 18.27 -40.49
C ALA A 233 -21.04 18.43 -39.44
N SER A 234 -20.19 19.43 -39.66
CA SER A 234 -19.14 19.88 -38.75
C SER A 234 -19.74 20.39 -37.44
N ILE A 235 -19.40 19.78 -36.31
CA ILE A 235 -19.63 20.33 -34.97
C ILE A 235 -18.28 20.63 -34.35
N ALA A 236 -18.07 21.91 -34.07
CA ALA A 236 -16.86 22.45 -33.45
C ALA A 236 -16.58 21.81 -32.08
N ARG A 237 -15.31 21.50 -31.85
CA ARG A 237 -14.79 20.85 -30.64
C ARG A 237 -14.75 21.86 -29.49
N ALA A 238 -15.60 21.69 -28.48
CA ALA A 238 -15.46 22.40 -27.22
C ALA A 238 -14.31 21.79 -26.39
N PRO A 239 -13.53 22.60 -25.64
CA PRO A 239 -12.42 22.08 -24.85
C PRO A 239 -12.93 21.24 -23.68
N SER A 240 -12.30 20.08 -23.47
CA SER A 240 -12.60 19.17 -22.36
C SER A 240 -12.36 19.86 -21.03
N ALA A 241 -13.42 20.06 -20.27
CA ALA A 241 -13.33 20.45 -18.86
C ALA A 241 -12.67 19.29 -18.08
N PHE A 242 -11.44 19.51 -17.62
CA PHE A 242 -10.89 18.71 -16.53
C PHE A 242 -11.87 18.78 -15.36
N ARG A 243 -12.36 17.62 -14.90
CA ARG A 243 -13.11 17.52 -13.64
C ARG A 243 -12.22 18.13 -12.56
N LYS A 244 -12.59 19.32 -12.09
CA LYS A 244 -12.06 19.87 -10.84
C LYS A 244 -12.55 18.95 -9.73
N TYR A 245 -11.67 18.10 -9.22
CA TYR A 245 -11.93 17.38 -7.99
C TYR A 245 -12.03 18.41 -6.87
N ALA A 246 -13.20 18.44 -6.23
CA ALA A 246 -13.53 19.44 -5.24
C ALA A 246 -12.75 19.23 -3.94
N SER A 247 -12.03 20.28 -3.56
CA SER A 247 -11.88 20.84 -2.21
C SER A 247 -11.02 20.09 -1.17
N ALA A 248 -9.81 20.64 -0.99
CA ALA A 248 -9.28 21.14 0.29
C ALA A 248 -9.68 20.37 1.56
N ALA A 249 -9.01 19.27 1.83
CA ALA A 249 -8.79 18.86 3.22
C ALA A 249 -7.29 19.03 3.51
N SER A 250 -6.96 19.95 4.42
CA SER A 250 -5.72 19.78 5.18
C SER A 250 -5.81 18.40 5.82
N THR A 251 -4.85 17.53 5.53
CA THR A 251 -4.60 16.30 6.29
C THR A 251 -4.86 16.55 7.76
N ALA A 252 -5.82 15.83 8.35
CA ALA A 252 -6.70 16.36 9.39
C ALA A 252 -5.97 17.12 10.49
N ALA A 253 -6.37 18.38 10.68
CA ALA A 253 -6.14 19.04 11.95
C ALA A 253 -6.77 18.17 13.06
N PHE A 254 -6.02 17.91 14.13
CA PHE A 254 -6.55 17.21 15.30
C PHE A 254 -7.87 17.84 15.74
N ALA A 255 -8.94 17.05 15.74
CA ALA A 255 -10.30 17.50 16.03
C ALA A 255 -10.80 17.05 17.42
N GLY A 256 -9.90 16.53 18.27
CA GLY A 256 -10.26 16.05 19.59
C GLY A 256 -10.78 17.17 20.49
N GLN A 257 -11.74 16.83 21.35
CA GLN A 257 -12.28 17.75 22.35
C GLN A 257 -11.70 17.43 23.73
N LYS A 258 -11.62 18.46 24.57
CA LYS A 258 -11.26 18.29 25.98
C LYS A 258 -12.42 17.62 26.72
N ASP A 259 -12.09 16.76 27.67
CA ASP A 259 -13.04 16.18 28.59
C ASP A 259 -13.52 17.18 29.66
N SER A 260 -14.35 16.72 30.59
CA SER A 260 -14.85 17.53 31.71
C SER A 260 -13.74 18.07 32.62
N ASN A 261 -12.54 17.49 32.58
CA ASN A 261 -11.37 17.90 33.36
C ASN A 261 -10.43 18.82 32.56
N GLY A 262 -10.81 19.22 31.34
CA GLY A 262 -10.01 20.09 30.49
C GLY A 262 -8.83 19.39 29.81
N LYS A 263 -8.82 18.05 29.74
CA LYS A 263 -7.75 17.24 29.15
C LYS A 263 -8.18 16.57 27.85
N TYR A 264 -7.24 16.41 26.92
CA TYR A 264 -7.42 15.62 25.72
C TYR A 264 -7.12 14.14 26.00
N THR A 265 -7.99 13.25 25.57
CA THR A 265 -7.71 11.81 25.61
C THR A 265 -6.82 11.42 24.43
N VAL A 266 -5.69 10.79 24.73
CA VAL A 266 -4.74 10.30 23.72
C VAL A 266 -4.54 8.81 23.92
N THR A 267 -4.64 8.03 22.84
CA THR A 267 -4.35 6.60 22.90
C THR A 267 -2.85 6.38 23.08
N LEU A 268 -2.47 5.60 24.10
CA LEU A 268 -1.09 5.19 24.32
C LEU A 268 -0.96 3.70 24.02
N ILE A 269 -0.03 3.33 23.15
CA ILE A 269 0.34 1.96 22.86
C ILE A 269 1.76 1.76 23.41
N PRO A 270 1.94 1.19 24.62
CA PRO A 270 3.26 1.08 25.24
C PRO A 270 4.27 0.29 24.40
N GLY A 271 3.78 -0.69 23.64
CA GLY A 271 4.59 -1.54 22.76
C GLY A 271 5.37 -2.62 23.52
N ASP A 272 6.42 -3.14 22.88
CA ASP A 272 7.20 -4.30 23.32
C ASP A 272 8.64 -3.90 23.69
N GLY A 273 9.34 -4.80 24.40
CA GLY A 273 10.74 -4.63 24.76
C GLY A 273 10.97 -3.39 25.64
N ILE A 274 11.75 -2.42 25.16
CA ILE A 274 11.96 -1.13 25.86
C ILE A 274 10.74 -0.22 25.84
N GLY A 275 9.72 -0.51 25.03
CA GLY A 275 8.54 0.33 24.84
C GLY A 275 7.83 0.76 26.14
N PRO A 276 7.53 -0.16 27.07
CA PRO A 276 6.91 0.19 28.34
C PRO A 276 7.72 1.18 29.19
N GLU A 277 9.05 1.00 29.32
CA GLU A 277 9.87 1.88 30.16
C GLU A 277 10.04 3.29 29.56
N ILE A 278 10.18 3.40 28.23
CA ILE A 278 10.24 4.72 27.58
C ILE A 278 8.86 5.39 27.54
N SER A 279 7.76 4.63 27.44
CA SER A 279 6.40 5.19 27.49
C SER A 279 6.08 5.74 28.89
N GLU A 280 6.47 5.00 29.93
CA GLU A 280 6.38 5.46 31.32
C GLU A 280 7.19 6.74 31.56
N SER A 281 8.40 6.81 30.97
CA SER A 281 9.23 8.01 30.96
C SER A 281 8.47 9.23 30.39
N ILE A 282 7.77 9.09 29.25
CA ILE A 282 6.99 10.19 28.67
C ILE A 282 5.83 10.61 29.58
N LYS A 283 5.09 9.65 30.15
CA LYS A 283 3.99 9.96 31.08
C LYS A 283 4.48 10.81 32.25
N ASN A 284 5.61 10.45 32.85
CA ASN A 284 6.21 11.20 33.97
C ASN A 284 6.60 12.63 33.58
N ILE A 285 7.16 12.83 32.39
CA ILE A 285 7.48 14.17 31.87
C ILE A 285 6.20 14.99 31.68
N TYR A 286 5.14 14.39 31.12
CA TYR A 286 3.88 15.09 30.85
C TYR A 286 3.16 15.49 32.14
N VAL A 287 3.21 14.66 33.17
CA VAL A 287 2.72 14.99 34.51
C VAL A 287 3.52 16.15 35.11
N ALA A 288 4.85 16.10 35.03
CA ALA A 288 5.71 17.17 35.54
C ALA A 288 5.53 18.50 34.79
N ALA A 289 5.16 18.44 33.51
CA ALA A 289 4.94 19.58 32.65
C ALA A 289 3.47 20.06 32.61
N ASP A 290 2.59 19.45 33.39
CA ASP A 290 1.14 19.71 33.42
C ASP A 290 0.51 19.79 32.02
N VAL A 291 0.90 18.84 31.16
CA VAL A 291 0.36 18.76 29.80
C VAL A 291 -1.12 18.34 29.90
N PRO A 292 -2.06 19.02 29.20
CA PRO A 292 -3.50 18.74 29.29
C PRO A 292 -3.89 17.47 28.51
N ILE A 293 -3.26 16.35 28.84
CA ILE A 293 -3.46 15.04 28.23
C ILE A 293 -3.78 14.02 29.31
N GLN A 294 -4.71 13.12 28.98
CA GLN A 294 -4.91 11.87 29.69
C GLN A 294 -4.69 10.69 28.74
N TRP A 295 -4.02 9.67 29.25
CA TRP A 295 -3.65 8.50 28.46
C TRP A 295 -4.72 7.42 28.54
N GLU A 296 -5.16 6.95 27.37
CA GLU A 296 -5.96 5.74 27.22
C GLU A 296 -5.04 4.63 26.73
N GLU A 297 -4.51 3.83 27.67
CA GLU A 297 -3.58 2.76 27.35
C GLU A 297 -4.30 1.56 26.71
N VAL A 298 -3.81 1.14 25.54
CA VAL A 298 -4.32 -0.03 24.81
C VAL A 298 -3.19 -0.92 24.35
N SER A 299 -3.48 -2.23 24.26
CA SER A 299 -2.57 -3.19 23.65
C SER A 299 -2.95 -3.42 22.19
N VAL A 300 -1.93 -3.46 21.34
CA VAL A 300 -2.05 -3.90 19.93
C VAL A 300 -1.54 -5.32 19.72
N THR A 301 -1.26 -6.06 20.81
CA THR A 301 -0.85 -7.47 20.71
C THR A 301 -1.84 -8.23 19.84
N PRO A 302 -1.38 -8.88 18.76
CA PRO A 302 -2.28 -9.47 17.80
C PRO A 302 -3.15 -10.58 18.41
N ILE A 303 -4.42 -10.61 18.03
CA ILE A 303 -5.37 -11.66 18.38
C ILE A 303 -5.74 -12.47 17.13
N LEU A 304 -6.18 -13.72 17.33
CA LEU A 304 -6.72 -14.55 16.25
C LEU A 304 -8.24 -14.36 16.17
N LYS A 305 -8.73 -13.93 15.01
CA LYS A 305 -10.16 -13.80 14.70
C LYS A 305 -10.42 -14.50 13.38
N GLY A 306 -11.13 -15.63 13.40
CA GLY A 306 -11.37 -16.46 12.21
C GLY A 306 -10.06 -16.94 11.55
N GLY A 307 -9.10 -17.41 12.34
CA GLY A 307 -7.79 -17.88 11.85
C GLY A 307 -6.83 -16.79 11.36
N LYS A 308 -7.29 -15.55 11.16
CA LYS A 308 -6.47 -14.41 10.73
C LYS A 308 -5.99 -13.60 11.94
N THR A 309 -4.73 -13.17 11.90
CA THR A 309 -4.16 -12.28 12.91
C THR A 309 -4.65 -10.85 12.71
N VAL A 310 -5.26 -10.26 13.73
CA VAL A 310 -5.82 -8.90 13.68
C VAL A 310 -5.43 -8.08 14.92
N ILE A 311 -5.54 -6.75 14.80
CA ILE A 311 -5.38 -5.83 15.93
C ILE A 311 -6.64 -5.92 16.81
N PRO A 312 -6.53 -5.92 18.15
CA PRO A 312 -7.69 -5.91 19.04
C PRO A 312 -8.68 -4.77 18.74
N ASP A 313 -9.97 -5.10 18.70
CA ASP A 313 -11.06 -4.15 18.39
C ASP A 313 -11.06 -2.96 19.37
N ALA A 314 -10.63 -3.17 20.62
CA ALA A 314 -10.47 -2.11 21.62
C ALA A 314 -9.43 -1.05 21.22
N ALA A 315 -8.27 -1.48 20.70
CA ALA A 315 -7.23 -0.55 20.24
C ALA A 315 -7.68 0.21 18.99
N ILE A 316 -8.35 -0.47 18.05
CA ILE A 316 -8.93 0.16 16.86
C ILE A 316 -9.95 1.23 17.26
N SER A 317 -10.84 0.90 18.18
CA SER A 317 -11.88 1.81 18.68
C SER A 317 -11.27 3.03 19.39
N SER A 318 -10.24 2.81 20.21
CA SER A 318 -9.52 3.86 20.91
C SER A 318 -8.89 4.87 19.96
N VAL A 319 -8.10 4.40 18.97
CA VAL A 319 -7.44 5.30 18.00
C VAL A 319 -8.46 6.03 17.13
N LYS A 320 -9.53 5.36 16.68
CA LYS A 320 -10.60 6.02 15.90
C LYS A 320 -11.32 7.10 16.70
N LYS A 321 -11.59 6.84 17.98
CA LYS A 321 -12.26 7.78 18.89
C LYS A 321 -11.38 8.99 19.19
N ASN A 322 -10.11 8.76 19.52
CA ASN A 322 -9.22 9.80 19.98
C ASN A 322 -8.52 10.53 18.82
N THR A 323 -8.49 9.94 17.62
CA THR A 323 -7.85 10.46 16.38
C THR A 323 -6.34 10.66 16.45
N VAL A 324 -5.73 10.40 17.62
CA VAL A 324 -4.30 10.56 17.86
C VAL A 324 -3.80 9.46 18.80
N ALA A 325 -2.62 8.92 18.49
CA ALA A 325 -1.95 7.96 19.33
C ALA A 325 -0.45 8.21 19.45
N LEU A 326 0.10 7.87 20.61
CA LEU A 326 1.54 7.71 20.83
C LEU A 326 1.84 6.22 20.97
N LYS A 327 2.87 5.75 20.27
CA LYS A 327 3.19 4.33 20.17
C LYS A 327 4.67 4.08 20.44
N GLY A 328 4.95 3.13 21.34
CA GLY A 328 6.28 2.53 21.51
C GLY A 328 6.64 1.53 20.41
N PRO A 329 7.89 1.05 20.38
CA PRO A 329 8.34 0.05 19.42
C PRO A 329 7.53 -1.25 19.53
N LEU A 330 7.30 -1.91 18.40
CA LEU A 330 6.65 -3.23 18.35
C LEU A 330 7.62 -4.27 17.79
N ALA A 331 7.62 -5.46 18.38
CA ALA A 331 8.37 -6.58 17.86
C ALA A 331 7.70 -7.11 16.57
N THR A 332 8.48 -7.33 15.51
CA THR A 332 8.02 -8.00 14.29
C THR A 332 8.82 -9.29 14.11
N PRO A 333 8.19 -10.48 14.01
CA PRO A 333 8.91 -11.71 13.73
C PRO A 333 9.52 -11.69 12.31
N ILE A 334 10.76 -12.16 12.17
CA ILE A 334 11.52 -12.11 10.90
C ILE A 334 11.33 -13.42 10.13
N GLY A 335 10.94 -13.33 8.86
CA GLY A 335 10.98 -14.43 7.88
C GLY A 335 9.92 -15.54 8.03
N LYS A 336 9.19 -15.58 9.14
CA LYS A 336 8.01 -16.45 9.39
C LYS A 336 7.09 -15.78 10.41
N GLY A 337 5.77 -15.94 10.28
CA GLY A 337 4.80 -15.43 11.27
C GLY A 337 3.70 -14.56 10.68
N HIS A 338 3.09 -13.72 11.52
CA HIS A 338 2.02 -12.81 11.12
C HIS A 338 2.56 -11.60 10.33
N VAL A 339 1.69 -10.98 9.54
CA VAL A 339 1.98 -9.71 8.85
C VAL A 339 2.44 -8.66 9.86
N SER A 340 3.44 -7.85 9.51
CA SER A 340 3.98 -6.82 10.41
C SER A 340 2.88 -5.97 11.04
N LEU A 341 2.86 -5.89 12.37
CA LEU A 341 1.91 -5.09 13.14
C LEU A 341 1.93 -3.61 12.75
N ASN A 342 3.12 -3.06 12.45
CA ASN A 342 3.26 -1.67 11.99
C ASN A 342 2.57 -1.47 10.64
N LEU A 343 2.69 -2.44 9.73
CA LEU A 343 1.99 -2.39 8.44
C LEU A 343 0.47 -2.49 8.63
N THR A 344 0.01 -3.38 9.51
CA THR A 344 -1.42 -3.52 9.83
C THR A 344 -1.99 -2.22 10.39
N LEU A 345 -1.31 -1.58 11.35
CA LEU A 345 -1.72 -0.29 11.90
C LEU A 345 -1.85 0.80 10.82
N ARG A 346 -0.85 0.91 9.93
CA ARG A 346 -0.85 1.89 8.84
C ARG A 346 -2.01 1.68 7.88
N ARG A 347 -2.30 0.42 7.52
CA ARG A 347 -3.44 0.07 6.66
C ARG A 347 -4.77 0.32 7.36
N THR A 348 -4.93 -0.13 8.60
CA THR A 348 -6.18 0.01 9.38
C THR A 348 -6.60 1.48 9.56
N PHE A 349 -5.65 2.39 9.72
CA PHE A 349 -5.92 3.82 9.92
C PHE A 349 -5.58 4.70 8.70
N ASN A 350 -5.27 4.10 7.55
CA ASN A 350 -4.88 4.79 6.33
C ASN A 350 -3.81 5.89 6.56
N LEU A 351 -2.74 5.53 7.27
CA LEU A 351 -1.66 6.45 7.65
C LEU A 351 -0.68 6.62 6.48
N PHE A 352 -1.07 7.41 5.48
CA PHE A 352 -0.42 7.47 4.18
C PHE A 352 0.90 8.24 4.13
N ALA A 353 1.19 9.14 5.07
CA ALA A 353 2.43 9.91 5.08
C ALA A 353 3.24 9.61 6.35
N ASN A 354 4.50 9.23 6.21
CA ASN A 354 5.44 9.10 7.32
C ASN A 354 6.42 10.29 7.32
N VAL A 355 6.38 11.10 8.37
CA VAL A 355 7.22 12.29 8.55
C VAL A 355 8.42 11.93 9.41
N ARG A 356 9.62 12.13 8.86
CA ARG A 356 10.90 11.76 9.46
C ARG A 356 11.85 12.94 9.43
N PRO A 357 11.84 13.79 10.46
CA PRO A 357 12.81 14.84 10.56
C PRO A 357 14.08 14.38 11.25
N CYS A 358 15.23 14.86 10.79
CA CYS A 358 16.55 14.57 11.37
C CYS A 358 17.31 15.87 11.56
N VAL A 359 17.60 16.23 12.81
CA VAL A 359 18.33 17.46 13.11
C VAL A 359 19.48 17.18 14.07
N SER A 360 20.65 17.75 13.78
CA SER A 360 21.81 17.70 14.66
C SER A 360 21.45 18.27 16.03
N ILE A 361 21.77 17.53 17.09
CA ILE A 361 21.56 17.99 18.46
C ILE A 361 22.77 18.81 18.89
N LYS A 362 22.54 20.08 19.23
CA LYS A 362 23.60 20.95 19.75
C LYS A 362 24.25 20.29 20.98
N GLY A 363 25.58 20.27 21.03
CA GLY A 363 26.35 19.68 22.13
C GLY A 363 26.56 18.16 22.05
N PHE A 364 25.87 17.45 21.15
CA PHE A 364 26.17 16.05 20.84
C PHE A 364 26.92 15.96 19.50
N LYS A 365 28.20 15.62 19.55
CA LYS A 365 29.05 15.60 18.36
C LYS A 365 28.90 14.30 17.59
N THR A 366 28.57 14.41 16.31
CA THR A 366 28.70 13.33 15.31
C THR A 366 29.76 13.73 14.27
N PRO A 367 30.10 12.86 13.30
CA PRO A 367 30.92 13.26 12.15
C PRO A 367 30.29 14.36 11.27
N TYR A 368 29.02 14.69 11.49
CA TYR A 368 28.26 15.67 10.71
C TYR A 368 27.80 16.84 11.58
N ASP A 369 27.82 18.04 11.02
CA ASP A 369 27.32 19.27 11.64
C ASP A 369 26.15 19.83 10.82
N ASP A 370 25.32 20.65 11.47
CA ASP A 370 24.22 21.39 10.83
C ASP A 370 23.27 20.55 9.97
N VAL A 371 23.07 19.26 10.32
CA VAL A 371 22.05 18.42 9.68
C VAL A 371 20.68 18.96 10.09
N ASN A 372 19.79 19.23 9.12
CA ASN A 372 18.42 19.63 9.40
C ASN A 372 17.48 19.21 8.26
N THR A 373 17.23 17.91 8.12
CA THR A 373 16.41 17.39 7.01
C THR A 373 15.01 17.05 7.48
N VAL A 374 14.04 17.19 6.58
CA VAL A 374 12.69 16.66 6.76
C VAL A 374 12.35 15.82 5.54
N LEU A 375 12.03 14.55 5.81
CA LEU A 375 11.59 13.60 4.83
C LEU A 375 10.12 13.25 5.05
N ILE A 376 9.36 13.21 3.97
CA ILE A 376 7.98 12.74 3.92
C ILE A 376 7.91 11.55 2.97
N ARG A 377 7.63 10.40 3.54
CA ARG A 377 7.57 9.10 2.87
C ARG A 377 6.12 8.72 2.60
N GLU A 378 5.83 8.28 1.39
CA GLU A 378 4.61 7.53 1.07
C GLU A 378 4.60 6.20 1.86
N ASN A 379 3.51 5.85 2.53
CA ASN A 379 3.51 4.80 3.55
C ASN A 379 2.44 3.70 3.36
N THR A 380 1.81 3.65 2.18
CA THR A 380 0.70 2.72 1.87
C THR A 380 0.96 1.77 0.71
N GLU A 381 1.81 2.14 -0.24
CA GLU A 381 2.05 1.36 -1.47
C GLU A 381 3.55 1.22 -1.77
N GLY A 382 3.93 1.12 -3.05
CA GLY A 382 5.31 0.87 -3.50
C GLY A 382 5.68 -0.61 -3.39
N GLU A 383 6.96 -0.85 -3.12
CA GLU A 383 7.55 -2.17 -2.92
C GLU A 383 7.01 -2.85 -1.64
N TYR A 384 6.41 -2.08 -0.74
CA TYR A 384 5.83 -2.52 0.52
C TYR A 384 4.39 -3.02 0.39
N SER A 385 3.87 -3.10 -0.83
CA SER A 385 2.62 -3.81 -1.15
C SER A 385 2.69 -5.28 -0.72
N GLY A 386 3.90 -5.87 -0.74
CA GLY A 386 4.18 -7.25 -0.35
C GLY A 386 3.73 -8.27 -1.40
N ILE A 387 3.57 -7.85 -2.65
CA ILE A 387 3.12 -8.71 -3.74
C ILE A 387 4.33 -9.39 -4.37
N GLU A 388 4.57 -10.62 -3.95
CA GLU A 388 5.69 -11.44 -4.41
C GLU A 388 5.20 -12.84 -4.79
N HIS A 389 5.78 -13.40 -5.85
CA HIS A 389 5.55 -14.78 -6.22
C HIS A 389 6.74 -15.34 -7.01
N GLU A 390 6.93 -16.65 -6.93
CA GLU A 390 7.88 -17.36 -7.76
C GLU A 390 7.23 -17.67 -9.12
N ILE A 391 7.79 -17.13 -10.20
CA ILE A 391 7.30 -17.33 -11.56
C ILE A 391 7.63 -18.76 -12.01
N VAL A 392 8.88 -19.16 -11.80
CA VAL A 392 9.43 -20.51 -12.01
C VAL A 392 10.50 -20.75 -10.94
N ASP A 393 10.88 -22.01 -10.73
CA ASP A 393 11.91 -22.39 -9.76
C ASP A 393 13.18 -21.52 -9.89
N GLY A 394 13.53 -20.84 -8.79
CA GLY A 394 14.66 -19.91 -8.71
C GLY A 394 14.42 -18.51 -9.29
N VAL A 395 13.20 -18.17 -9.71
CA VAL A 395 12.84 -16.85 -10.28
C VAL A 395 11.68 -16.22 -9.52
N VAL A 396 12.00 -15.27 -8.66
CA VAL A 396 11.02 -14.52 -7.86
C VAL A 396 10.75 -13.16 -8.51
N GLN A 397 9.47 -12.80 -8.61
CA GLN A 397 9.03 -11.47 -8.96
C GLN A 397 8.46 -10.76 -7.75
N SER A 398 8.83 -9.49 -7.59
CA SER A 398 8.25 -8.54 -6.65
C SER A 398 7.57 -7.42 -7.44
N ILE A 399 6.32 -7.09 -7.12
CA ILE A 399 5.52 -6.11 -7.86
C ILE A 399 5.44 -4.80 -7.07
N LYS A 400 6.08 -3.76 -7.61
CA LYS A 400 5.94 -2.38 -7.16
C LYS A 400 4.65 -1.76 -7.71
N LEU A 401 3.77 -1.29 -6.84
CA LEU A 401 2.58 -0.53 -7.21
C LEU A 401 2.72 0.94 -6.84
N ILE A 402 2.46 1.83 -7.79
CA ILE A 402 2.34 3.27 -7.54
C ILE A 402 1.01 3.74 -8.14
N THR A 403 0.23 4.46 -7.36
CA THR A 403 -1.06 5.01 -7.78
C THR A 403 -1.05 6.53 -7.74
N TRP A 404 -1.87 7.13 -8.60
CA TRP A 404 -2.03 8.59 -8.63
C TRP A 404 -2.55 9.12 -7.30
N GLU A 405 -3.57 8.48 -6.73
CA GLU A 405 -4.23 8.93 -5.50
C GLU A 405 -3.26 8.96 -4.31
N ALA A 406 -2.45 7.91 -4.12
CA ALA A 406 -1.48 7.86 -3.03
C ALA A 406 -0.33 8.87 -3.24
N SER A 407 0.13 9.03 -4.47
CA SER A 407 1.18 10.00 -4.83
C SER A 407 0.71 11.45 -4.63
N GLU A 408 -0.52 11.75 -5.05
CA GLU A 408 -1.12 13.09 -4.95
C GLU A 408 -1.31 13.51 -3.49
N ARG A 409 -1.87 12.63 -2.65
CA ARG A 409 -2.12 12.96 -1.24
C ARG A 409 -0.83 13.17 -0.43
N VAL A 410 0.21 12.38 -0.68
CA VAL A 410 1.50 12.55 0.02
C VAL A 410 2.23 13.80 -0.48
N ALA A 411 2.15 14.10 -1.78
CA ALA A 411 2.69 15.34 -2.33
C ALA A 411 1.98 16.56 -1.71
N ARG A 412 0.64 16.54 -1.67
CA ARG A 412 -0.16 17.61 -1.05
C ARG A 412 0.16 17.78 0.43
N TYR A 413 0.34 16.68 1.16
CA TYR A 413 0.82 16.75 2.54
C TYR A 413 2.18 17.42 2.63
N ALA A 414 3.13 17.08 1.74
CA ALA A 414 4.47 17.65 1.75
C ALA A 414 4.50 19.16 1.47
N PHE A 415 3.68 19.63 0.52
CA PHE A 415 3.54 21.06 0.24
C PHE A 415 2.89 21.82 1.41
N ASN A 416 1.81 21.29 1.99
CA ASN A 416 1.21 21.86 3.21
C ASN A 416 2.20 21.90 4.37
N TYR A 417 2.97 20.83 4.56
CA TYR A 417 4.00 20.76 5.58
C TYR A 417 5.10 21.81 5.32
N ALA A 418 5.54 21.99 4.07
CA ALA A 418 6.52 23.01 3.71
C ALA A 418 6.04 24.42 4.07
N GLU A 419 4.83 24.81 3.64
CA GLU A 419 4.25 26.12 3.96
C GLU A 419 4.12 26.35 5.46
N THR A 420 3.62 25.35 6.18
CA THR A 420 3.37 25.49 7.61
C THR A 420 4.68 25.52 8.38
N SER A 421 5.66 24.67 8.05
CA SER A 421 7.01 24.63 8.66
C SER A 421 7.92 25.81 8.30
N GLY A 422 7.52 26.65 7.34
CA GLY A 422 8.33 27.76 6.84
C GLY A 422 9.48 27.31 5.91
N ARG A 423 9.45 26.06 5.44
CA ARG A 423 10.38 25.56 4.42
C ARG A 423 9.93 26.05 3.04
N GLN A 424 10.87 26.55 2.26
CA GLN A 424 10.58 27.28 1.02
C GLN A 424 10.51 26.37 -0.20
N ARG A 425 10.85 25.09 -0.06
CA ARG A 425 11.02 24.16 -1.18
C ARG A 425 10.50 22.77 -0.87
N VAL A 426 9.95 22.10 -1.87
CA VAL A 426 9.66 20.66 -1.88
C VAL A 426 10.47 20.01 -3.00
N THR A 427 11.28 19.01 -2.65
CA THR A 427 12.04 18.19 -3.60
C THR A 427 11.42 16.80 -3.70
N ALA A 428 10.95 16.41 -4.89
CA ALA A 428 10.52 15.05 -5.14
C ALA A 428 11.72 14.14 -5.46
N VAL A 429 11.98 13.14 -4.62
CA VAL A 429 13.11 12.22 -4.79
C VAL A 429 12.64 10.93 -5.48
N HIS A 430 13.32 10.54 -6.57
CA HIS A 430 12.83 9.49 -7.46
C HIS A 430 13.95 8.72 -8.19
N LYS A 431 13.58 7.68 -8.94
CA LYS A 431 14.44 6.93 -9.88
C LYS A 431 13.74 6.71 -11.24
N ALA A 432 13.00 7.72 -11.68
CA ALA A 432 12.22 7.71 -12.93
C ALA A 432 13.06 7.55 -14.22
N ASN A 433 14.39 7.73 -14.16
CA ASN A 433 15.27 7.40 -15.27
C ASN A 433 15.32 5.89 -15.57
N ILE A 434 15.08 5.06 -14.55
CA ILE A 434 14.96 3.59 -14.67
C ILE A 434 13.48 3.19 -14.64
N MET A 435 12.73 3.65 -13.63
CA MET A 435 11.31 3.33 -13.44
C MET A 435 10.39 4.38 -14.05
N LYS A 436 10.36 4.41 -15.40
CA LYS A 436 9.69 5.47 -16.17
C LYS A 436 8.20 5.63 -15.86
N MET A 437 7.49 4.53 -15.62
CA MET A 437 6.03 4.55 -15.42
C MET A 437 5.64 4.81 -13.96
N SER A 438 6.16 4.00 -13.02
CA SER A 438 5.82 4.10 -11.60
C SER A 438 6.29 5.43 -11.00
N ASP A 439 7.59 5.70 -11.05
CA ASP A 439 8.12 6.95 -10.51
C ASP A 439 7.73 8.16 -11.39
N GLY A 440 7.51 7.95 -12.70
CA GLY A 440 6.97 9.00 -13.57
C GLY A 440 5.55 9.44 -13.17
N MET A 441 4.72 8.51 -12.70
CA MET A 441 3.39 8.82 -12.15
C MET A 441 3.53 9.65 -10.86
N PHE A 442 4.40 9.24 -9.95
CA PHE A 442 4.67 9.98 -8.70
C PHE A 442 5.10 11.43 -8.97
N LEU A 443 6.05 11.63 -9.90
CA LEU A 443 6.49 12.97 -10.31
C LEU A 443 5.36 13.79 -10.95
N SER A 444 4.51 13.15 -11.76
CA SER A 444 3.39 13.83 -12.40
C SER A 444 2.38 14.33 -11.35
N ALA A 445 2.11 13.55 -10.32
CA ALA A 445 1.27 13.98 -9.19
C ALA A 445 1.91 15.15 -8.42
N CYS A 446 3.21 15.08 -8.12
CA CYS A 446 3.93 16.17 -7.44
C CYS A 446 3.90 17.48 -8.24
N ARG A 447 4.11 17.41 -9.56
CA ARG A 447 4.02 18.57 -10.48
C ARG A 447 2.62 19.16 -10.57
N GLU A 448 1.59 18.32 -10.47
CA GLU A 448 0.21 18.82 -10.49
C GLU A 448 -0.11 19.57 -9.20
N VAL A 449 0.23 18.98 -8.06
CA VAL A 449 0.05 19.61 -6.74
C VAL A 449 0.84 20.90 -6.62
N SER A 450 2.07 20.97 -7.14
CA SER A 450 2.92 22.17 -7.01
C SER A 450 2.29 23.43 -7.59
N LYS A 451 1.41 23.30 -8.60
CA LYS A 451 0.67 24.42 -9.20
C LYS A 451 -0.28 25.10 -8.20
N GLU A 452 -0.70 24.38 -7.17
CA GLU A 452 -1.58 24.88 -6.10
C GLU A 452 -0.82 25.61 -4.99
N PHE A 453 0.52 25.47 -4.95
CA PHE A 453 1.39 26.05 -3.93
C PHE A 453 2.47 26.96 -4.56
N PRO A 454 2.10 28.08 -5.20
CA PRO A 454 3.03 28.92 -5.95
C PRO A 454 4.13 29.57 -5.09
N ASN A 455 3.96 29.61 -3.77
CA ASN A 455 4.93 30.16 -2.82
C ASN A 455 5.98 29.14 -2.37
N VAL A 456 5.84 27.87 -2.75
CA VAL A 456 6.78 26.79 -2.41
C VAL A 456 7.47 26.35 -3.68
N ALA A 457 8.79 26.54 -3.75
CA ALA A 457 9.59 26.09 -4.89
C ALA A 457 9.52 24.57 -5.04
N TYR A 458 9.43 24.08 -6.27
CA TYR A 458 9.42 22.65 -6.57
C TYR A 458 10.60 22.26 -7.44
N ASP A 459 11.33 21.23 -7.03
CA ASP A 459 12.36 20.56 -7.82
C ASP A 459 12.30 19.03 -7.67
N GLU A 460 13.06 18.34 -8.51
CA GLU A 460 13.13 16.88 -8.57
C GLU A 460 14.58 16.46 -8.52
N ASP A 461 14.88 15.40 -7.76
CA ASP A 461 16.24 14.87 -7.68
C ASP A 461 16.26 13.33 -7.70
N LEU A 462 17.33 12.78 -8.27
CA LEU A 462 17.51 11.33 -8.32
C LEU A 462 17.98 10.83 -6.96
N LEU A 463 17.42 9.71 -6.51
CA LEU A 463 17.73 9.08 -5.23
C LEU A 463 19.24 8.91 -4.99
N ASP A 464 19.98 8.44 -5.98
CA ASP A 464 21.43 8.25 -5.89
C ASP A 464 22.19 9.56 -5.72
N ARG A 465 21.75 10.62 -6.38
CA ARG A 465 22.34 11.95 -6.23
C ARG A 465 22.06 12.51 -4.84
N VAL A 466 20.83 12.36 -4.34
CA VAL A 466 20.46 12.80 -2.99
C VAL A 466 21.29 12.05 -1.95
N CYS A 467 21.41 10.72 -2.06
CA CYS A 467 22.24 9.92 -1.16
C CYS A 467 23.71 10.38 -1.17
N LEU A 468 24.28 10.65 -2.35
CA LEU A 468 25.64 11.14 -2.46
C LEU A 468 25.81 12.52 -1.81
N GLN A 469 24.92 13.46 -2.14
CA GLN A 469 25.04 14.84 -1.71
C GLN A 469 24.78 15.02 -0.22
N ILE A 470 23.77 14.37 0.35
CA ILE A 470 23.42 14.56 1.76
C ILE A 470 24.50 14.01 2.69
N VAL A 471 25.19 12.93 2.29
CA VAL A 471 26.33 12.36 3.00
C VAL A 471 27.58 13.23 2.82
N GLN A 472 27.74 13.94 1.71
CA GLN A 472 28.86 14.88 1.54
C GLN A 472 28.64 16.19 2.30
N ASN A 473 27.42 16.74 2.20
CA ASN A 473 27.02 17.98 2.83
C ASN A 473 25.48 18.02 2.98
N PRO A 474 24.94 17.83 4.19
CA PRO A 474 23.50 17.83 4.42
C PRO A 474 22.89 19.24 4.48
N LYS A 475 23.70 20.28 4.67
CA LYS A 475 23.23 21.68 4.85
C LYS A 475 22.31 22.21 3.74
N PRO A 476 22.52 21.91 2.44
CA PRO A 476 21.64 22.34 1.35
C PRO A 476 20.22 21.75 1.39
N TYR A 477 19.98 20.76 2.26
CA TYR A 477 18.67 20.13 2.47
C TYR A 477 17.89 20.77 3.65
N SER A 478 18.44 21.82 4.27
CA SER A 478 17.85 22.46 5.45
C SER A 478 16.62 23.33 5.19
N ASP A 479 16.47 23.85 3.96
CA ASP A 479 15.39 24.75 3.55
C ASP A 479 14.23 24.03 2.84
N ARG A 480 14.35 22.72 2.64
CA ARG A 480 13.46 21.92 1.79
C ARG A 480 12.82 20.73 2.50
N VAL A 481 11.65 20.34 2.04
CA VAL A 481 10.99 19.09 2.39
C VAL A 481 11.27 18.09 1.27
N MET A 482 11.79 16.91 1.60
CA MET A 482 11.97 15.83 0.62
C MET A 482 10.75 14.92 0.64
N VAL A 483 10.07 14.75 -0.49
CA VAL A 483 8.93 13.83 -0.64
C VAL A 483 9.28 12.68 -1.57
N MET A 484 8.90 11.44 -1.23
CA MET A 484 9.29 10.28 -2.03
C MET A 484 8.41 9.03 -1.84
N PRO A 485 8.45 8.10 -2.81
CA PRO A 485 7.86 6.77 -2.69
C PRO A 485 8.42 5.96 -1.51
N ASN A 486 7.67 4.92 -1.14
CA ASN A 486 7.81 4.18 0.10
C ASN A 486 9.22 3.63 0.39
N LEU A 487 9.80 2.83 -0.52
CA LEU A 487 11.11 2.22 -0.33
C LEU A 487 12.24 3.25 -0.16
N TYR A 488 12.20 4.33 -0.93
CA TYR A 488 13.23 5.36 -0.88
C TYR A 488 13.15 6.14 0.41
N GLY A 489 11.93 6.43 0.85
CA GLY A 489 11.68 7.10 2.12
C GLY A 489 12.20 6.30 3.30
N ASP A 490 12.04 4.97 3.27
CA ASP A 490 12.58 4.08 4.29
C ASP A 490 14.10 4.23 4.41
N ILE A 491 14.81 3.92 3.32
CA ILE A 491 16.27 3.90 3.26
C ILE A 491 16.86 5.27 3.58
N LEU A 492 16.35 6.32 2.93
CA LEU A 492 16.92 7.66 3.05
C LEU A 492 16.68 8.25 4.44
N SER A 493 15.54 7.94 5.08
CA SER A 493 15.26 8.44 6.43
C SER A 493 16.14 7.78 7.50
N ASP A 494 16.41 6.47 7.39
CA ASP A 494 17.35 5.77 8.28
C ASP A 494 18.79 6.24 8.07
N MET A 495 19.17 6.53 6.82
CA MET A 495 20.47 7.13 6.53
C MET A 495 20.59 8.54 7.17
N CYS A 496 19.55 9.37 7.09
CA CYS A 496 19.53 10.69 7.76
C CYS A 496 19.64 10.57 9.28
N ALA A 497 19.00 9.56 9.88
CA ALA A 497 19.13 9.27 11.30
C ALA A 497 20.59 8.99 11.70
N GLY A 498 21.32 8.24 10.86
CA GLY A 498 22.75 7.99 11.04
C GLY A 498 23.61 9.26 11.09
N LEU A 499 23.21 10.33 10.39
CA LEU A 499 23.93 11.60 10.41
C LEU A 499 23.84 12.33 11.76
N ILE A 500 22.76 12.12 12.50
CA ILE A 500 22.45 12.83 13.75
C ILE A 500 22.74 12.03 15.03
N GLY A 501 23.24 10.79 14.91
CA GLY A 501 23.56 9.93 16.05
C GLY A 501 22.80 8.59 16.09
N GLY A 502 21.88 8.37 15.15
CA GLY A 502 21.17 7.12 14.96
C GLY A 502 19.70 7.15 15.37
N LEU A 503 19.08 5.97 15.34
CA LEU A 503 17.63 5.80 15.52
C LEU A 503 17.14 6.15 16.94
N GLY A 504 18.03 6.13 17.95
CA GLY A 504 17.72 6.50 19.34
C GLY A 504 17.34 7.98 19.53
N LEU A 505 17.61 8.81 18.53
CA LEU A 505 17.31 10.25 18.50
C LEU A 505 16.28 10.64 17.43
N THR A 506 15.75 9.67 16.69
CA THR A 506 14.96 9.97 15.48
C THR A 506 13.47 9.80 15.74
N PRO A 507 12.69 10.88 15.75
CA PRO A 507 11.24 10.80 15.88
C PRO A 507 10.55 10.48 14.55
N SER A 508 9.29 10.08 14.62
CA SER A 508 8.44 9.95 13.43
C SER A 508 6.95 10.17 13.74
N GLY A 509 6.24 10.63 12.71
CA GLY A 509 4.77 10.74 12.72
C GLY A 509 4.17 10.08 11.49
N ASN A 510 3.27 9.12 11.70
CA ASN A 510 2.46 8.52 10.65
C ASN A 510 1.12 9.26 10.60
N ILE A 511 0.88 9.96 9.50
CA ILE A 511 -0.24 10.87 9.31
C ILE A 511 -1.24 10.21 8.38
N GLY A 512 -2.49 10.12 8.85
CA GLY A 512 -3.63 9.70 8.07
C GLY A 512 -4.66 10.81 7.90
N ARG A 513 -5.74 10.49 7.20
CA ARG A 513 -6.88 11.40 7.07
C ARG A 513 -7.67 11.50 8.37
N ASP A 514 -7.92 10.37 9.03
CA ASP A 514 -8.84 10.29 10.18
C ASP A 514 -8.12 10.11 11.52
N ALA A 515 -6.86 9.67 11.48
CA ALA A 515 -6.03 9.51 12.67
C ALA A 515 -4.54 9.75 12.37
N SER A 516 -3.78 10.09 13.40
CA SER A 516 -2.31 10.19 13.35
C SER A 516 -1.67 9.37 14.48
N ILE A 517 -0.60 8.64 14.16
CA ILE A 517 0.17 7.84 15.14
C ILE A 517 1.62 8.31 15.16
N PHE A 518 2.09 8.75 16.32
CA PHE A 518 3.45 9.19 16.56
C PHE A 518 4.25 8.07 17.22
N GLU A 519 5.45 7.80 16.72
CA GLU A 519 6.26 6.67 17.19
C GLU A 519 7.75 6.94 17.07
N ALA A 520 8.55 6.28 17.90
CA ALA A 520 9.99 6.19 17.69
C ALA A 520 10.30 5.25 16.52
N VAL A 521 11.38 5.53 15.78
CA VAL A 521 11.78 4.72 14.61
C VAL A 521 12.51 3.44 15.02
N HIS A 522 13.19 3.44 16.18
CA HIS A 522 13.98 2.30 16.63
C HIS A 522 13.13 1.07 16.95
N GLY A 523 13.78 -0.10 16.96
CA GLY A 523 13.14 -1.37 17.34
C GLY A 523 12.87 -1.53 18.84
N SER A 524 12.42 -2.72 19.24
CA SER A 524 12.05 -3.06 20.62
C SER A 524 13.24 -3.30 21.56
N ALA A 525 14.46 -3.47 21.03
CA ALA A 525 15.69 -3.66 21.80
C ALA A 525 15.54 -4.64 23.00
N PRO A 526 15.12 -5.90 22.75
CA PRO A 526 14.77 -6.85 23.81
C PRO A 526 15.94 -7.21 24.72
N ASP A 527 17.18 -7.03 24.25
CA ASP A 527 18.42 -7.27 24.98
C ASP A 527 18.66 -6.29 26.14
N ILE A 528 18.08 -5.08 26.08
CA ILE A 528 18.18 -4.06 27.14
C ILE A 528 16.86 -3.78 27.88
N ALA A 529 15.76 -4.39 27.43
CA ALA A 529 14.44 -4.21 28.01
C ALA A 529 14.42 -4.47 29.53
N GLY A 530 13.86 -3.51 30.28
CA GLY A 530 13.71 -3.62 31.74
C GLY A 530 15.00 -3.41 32.54
N LYS A 531 16.13 -3.12 31.88
CA LYS A 531 17.41 -2.82 32.55
C LYS A 531 17.54 -1.33 32.90
N GLY A 532 16.60 -0.48 32.48
CA GLY A 532 16.66 0.96 32.69
C GLY A 532 17.80 1.63 31.90
N LEU A 533 18.19 1.05 30.76
CA LEU A 533 19.26 1.55 29.89
C LEU A 533 18.73 2.23 28.62
N ALA A 534 17.41 2.15 28.36
CA ALA A 534 16.80 2.68 27.16
C ALA A 534 16.85 4.22 27.12
N ASN A 535 17.16 4.76 25.95
CA ASN A 535 17.08 6.19 25.69
C ASN A 535 15.64 6.59 25.33
N PRO A 536 14.94 7.43 26.14
CA PRO A 536 13.56 7.81 25.85
C PRO A 536 13.45 8.92 24.78
N THR A 537 14.56 9.46 24.28
CA THR A 537 14.59 10.69 23.47
C THR A 537 13.82 10.58 22.18
N ALA A 538 13.98 9.52 21.39
CA ALA A 538 13.21 9.36 20.14
C ALA A 538 11.69 9.39 20.37
N LEU A 539 11.19 8.63 21.35
CA LEU A 539 9.76 8.61 21.65
C LEU A 539 9.30 9.95 22.25
N LEU A 540 10.14 10.60 23.05
CA LEU A 540 9.86 11.93 23.57
C LEU A 540 9.68 12.92 22.42
N LEU A 541 10.63 12.99 21.49
CA LEU A 541 10.55 13.88 20.32
C LEU A 541 9.32 13.57 19.45
N SER A 542 8.96 12.30 19.27
CA SER A 542 7.70 11.93 18.58
C SER A 542 6.47 12.41 19.34
N SER A 543 6.49 12.36 20.67
CA SER A 543 5.43 12.93 21.50
C SER A 543 5.34 14.45 21.36
N LEU A 544 6.45 15.16 21.11
CA LEU A 544 6.43 16.60 20.86
C LEU A 544 5.89 16.93 19.47
N MET A 545 6.17 16.09 18.46
CA MET A 545 5.49 16.16 17.17
C MET A 545 3.96 15.99 17.34
N MET A 546 3.53 15.07 18.21
CA MET A 546 2.12 14.89 18.56
C MET A 546 1.51 16.14 19.19
N LEU A 547 2.17 16.74 20.19
CA LEU A 547 1.69 17.98 20.82
C LEU A 547 1.51 19.10 19.80
N ARG A 548 2.44 19.26 18.86
CA ARG A 548 2.35 20.26 17.79
C ARG A 548 1.18 19.97 16.84
N HIS A 549 0.96 18.70 16.49
CA HIS A 549 -0.22 18.28 15.73
C HIS A 549 -1.54 18.59 16.47
N MET A 550 -1.54 18.53 17.80
CA MET A 550 -2.67 18.89 18.67
C MET A 550 -2.77 20.40 18.99
N ASN A 551 -1.94 21.25 18.39
CA ASN A 551 -1.82 22.68 18.67
C ASN A 551 -1.37 23.05 20.10
N LEU A 552 -0.73 22.13 20.82
CA LEU A 552 -0.15 22.33 22.16
C LEU A 552 1.32 22.79 22.08
N PHE A 553 1.57 23.83 21.29
CA PHE A 553 2.93 24.29 20.95
C PHE A 553 3.77 24.70 22.16
N GLU A 554 3.19 25.40 23.13
CA GLU A 554 3.94 25.90 24.30
C GLU A 554 4.51 24.76 25.15
N HIS A 555 3.73 23.69 25.38
CA HIS A 555 4.23 22.49 26.07
C HIS A 555 5.32 21.80 25.24
N ALA A 556 5.10 21.66 23.93
CA ALA A 556 6.07 21.03 23.04
C ALA A 556 7.43 21.74 23.08
N ASP A 557 7.44 23.07 22.92
CA ASP A 557 8.66 23.86 22.85
C ASP A 557 9.42 23.90 24.19
N LYS A 558 8.70 23.98 25.33
CA LYS A 558 9.34 23.94 26.65
C LYS A 558 9.98 22.59 26.95
N ILE A 559 9.27 21.49 26.68
CA ILE A 559 9.80 20.13 26.90
C ILE A 559 10.97 19.85 25.94
N GLU A 560 10.86 20.26 24.68
CA GLU A 560 11.94 20.13 23.69
C GLU A 560 13.20 20.83 24.15
N LYS A 561 13.08 22.10 24.57
CA LYS A 561 14.22 22.88 25.07
C LYS A 561 14.89 22.19 26.24
N ALA A 562 14.13 21.65 27.20
CA ALA A 562 14.68 20.95 28.36
C ALA A 562 15.41 19.64 27.96
N ALA A 563 14.83 18.85 27.07
CA ALA A 563 15.43 17.61 26.59
C ALA A 563 16.73 17.87 25.82
N LEU A 564 16.70 18.80 24.86
CA LEU A 564 17.88 19.15 24.05
C LEU A 564 18.98 19.79 24.90
N SER A 565 18.64 20.63 25.88
CA SER A 565 19.64 21.22 26.78
C SER A 565 20.33 20.14 27.62
N THR A 566 19.58 19.15 28.10
CA THR A 566 20.15 18.01 28.85
C THR A 566 21.13 17.21 28.00
N ILE A 567 20.79 16.94 26.74
CA ILE A 567 21.68 16.24 25.81
C ILE A 567 22.90 17.11 25.49
N ALA A 568 22.70 18.41 25.29
CA ALA A 568 23.76 19.37 24.98
C ALA A 568 24.81 19.51 26.10
N GLU A 569 24.39 19.37 27.36
CA GLU A 569 25.31 19.38 28.50
C GLU A 569 26.20 18.13 28.56
N GLY A 570 25.77 17.01 27.96
CA GLY A 570 26.53 15.77 27.89
C GLY A 570 26.76 15.04 29.22
N LYS A 571 26.28 15.58 30.36
CA LYS A 571 26.50 15.03 31.70
C LYS A 571 25.60 13.82 32.00
N THR A 572 24.31 13.94 31.67
CA THR A 572 23.31 12.91 31.95
C THR A 572 22.72 12.40 30.64
N ILE A 573 23.50 11.59 29.93
CA ILE A 573 23.11 10.95 28.67
C ILE A 573 23.24 9.44 28.77
N THR A 574 22.44 8.72 27.98
CA THR A 574 22.38 7.25 27.94
C THR A 574 23.57 6.63 27.19
N GLY A 575 23.71 5.31 27.30
CA GLY A 575 24.85 4.58 26.75
C GLY A 575 24.98 4.63 25.22
N ASP A 576 23.88 4.72 24.49
CA ASP A 576 23.87 4.91 23.03
C ASP A 576 24.47 6.26 22.59
N LEU A 577 24.48 7.24 23.49
CA LEU A 577 25.13 8.54 23.29
C LEU A 577 26.52 8.62 23.95
N GLY A 578 27.06 7.48 24.41
CA GLY A 578 28.38 7.39 25.05
C GLY A 578 28.40 7.73 26.55
N GLY A 579 27.23 7.93 27.18
CA GLY A 579 27.13 8.19 28.61
C GLY A 579 26.94 6.95 29.48
N LYS A 580 26.58 7.16 30.74
CA LYS A 580 26.36 6.11 31.75
C LYS A 580 25.03 6.25 32.48
N ALA A 581 24.23 7.25 32.12
CA ALA A 581 22.97 7.51 32.80
C ALA A 581 21.94 6.46 32.42
N SER A 582 21.14 6.07 33.40
CA SER A 582 19.94 5.27 33.24
C SER A 582 18.78 6.08 32.65
N THR A 583 17.77 5.39 32.14
CA THR A 583 16.52 6.00 31.67
C THR A 583 15.89 6.92 32.71
N LYS A 584 15.94 6.52 33.99
CA LYS A 584 15.38 7.30 35.11
C LYS A 584 16.18 8.57 35.39
N GLU A 585 17.50 8.51 35.37
CA GLU A 585 18.36 9.68 35.60
C GLU A 585 18.20 10.73 34.50
N VAL A 586 18.14 10.28 33.24
CA VAL A 586 17.86 11.17 32.09
C VAL A 586 16.48 11.79 32.22
N ASN A 587 15.44 11.00 32.53
CA ASN A 587 14.09 11.49 32.72
C ASN A 587 13.99 12.54 33.85
N TYR A 588 14.62 12.27 34.99
CA TYR A 588 14.68 13.21 36.10
C TYR A 588 15.36 14.53 35.70
N THR A 589 16.43 14.45 34.91
CA THR A 589 17.16 15.64 34.44
C THR A 589 16.31 16.45 33.45
N TYR A 590 15.53 15.80 32.58
CA TYR A 590 14.55 16.49 31.71
C TYR A 590 13.53 17.28 32.54
N GLN A 591 12.98 16.67 33.59
CA GLN A 591 12.04 17.35 34.49
C GLN A 591 12.68 18.51 35.25
N LEU A 592 13.93 18.34 35.70
CA LEU A 592 14.67 19.39 36.40
C LEU A 592 14.91 20.59 35.48
N HIS A 593 15.41 20.36 34.26
CA HIS A 593 15.59 21.42 33.28
C HIS A 593 14.27 22.08 32.88
N TYR A 594 13.18 21.32 32.78
CA TYR A 594 11.86 21.89 32.53
C TYR A 594 11.46 22.89 33.64
N ARG A 595 11.69 22.56 34.91
CA ARG A 595 11.36 23.43 36.06
C ARG A 595 12.26 24.65 36.19
N THR A 596 13.52 24.55 35.76
CA THR A 596 14.48 25.67 35.83
C THR A 596 14.45 26.55 34.58
N CYS A 597 13.79 26.11 33.51
CA CYS A 597 13.53 26.90 32.31
C CYS A 597 12.43 27.96 32.53
N ASP A 598 12.66 28.94 33.41
CA ASP A 598 11.83 30.14 33.49
C ASP A 598 12.67 31.43 33.33
N ILE A 599 12.25 32.23 32.33
CA ILE A 599 12.42 33.69 32.17
C ILE A 599 13.86 34.24 32.09
N THR A 600 14.50 34.08 30.93
CA THR A 600 15.23 35.21 30.34
C THR A 600 14.58 35.54 29.00
N SER A 601 14.11 36.77 28.90
CA SER A 601 13.65 37.39 27.65
C SER A 601 14.86 37.61 26.75
N ASP A 602 15.28 36.60 26.01
CA ASP A 602 16.09 36.85 24.81
C ASP A 602 15.14 37.32 23.72
N SER A 603 15.09 38.65 23.63
CA SER A 603 14.66 39.42 22.49
C SER A 603 15.21 38.84 21.19
N HIS A 604 14.37 38.91 20.15
CA HIS A 604 14.64 38.74 18.72
C HIS A 604 16.07 38.36 18.29
N THR A 605 16.12 37.35 17.41
CA THR A 605 17.26 36.82 16.62
C THR A 605 18.05 35.69 17.27
N ASP A 606 17.46 34.49 17.27
CA ASP A 606 18.09 33.17 17.07
C ASP A 606 17.24 32.11 17.77
N LYS A 607 16.20 31.62 17.08
CA LYS A 607 15.40 30.47 17.55
C LYS A 607 16.02 29.18 17.02
N PRO A 608 16.70 28.36 17.84
CA PRO A 608 16.89 26.95 17.51
C PRO A 608 15.60 26.22 17.87
N SER A 609 14.48 26.50 17.19
CA SER A 609 13.35 25.59 17.24
C SER A 609 13.63 24.50 16.21
N LEU A 610 13.85 23.28 16.68
CA LEU A 610 13.78 22.08 15.84
C LEU A 610 12.31 21.94 15.42
N ALA A 611 11.87 22.71 14.43
CA ALA A 611 10.48 22.73 13.99
C ALA A 611 10.16 21.41 13.26
N PHE A 612 10.02 20.33 14.04
CA PHE A 612 9.56 19.03 13.62
C PHE A 612 8.09 19.07 13.16
N LEU A 613 7.37 20.11 13.59
CA LEU A 613 6.15 20.72 13.05
C LEU A 613 6.17 22.21 13.51
N PRO A 614 5.47 23.14 12.84
CA PRO A 614 5.66 24.59 13.06
C PRO A 614 5.05 25.18 14.33
N PRO A 615 5.49 26.38 14.75
CA PRO A 615 4.74 27.27 15.64
C PRO A 615 3.71 28.16 14.91
N ARG A 616 2.75 28.70 15.67
CA ARG A 616 1.59 29.56 15.29
C ARG A 616 1.75 30.43 14.02
N ARG A 617 0.71 30.43 13.16
CA ARG A 617 0.30 31.67 12.46
C ARG A 617 -0.38 32.62 13.46
N PRO A 618 -0.14 33.93 13.42
CA PRO A 618 -0.87 34.89 14.24
C PRO A 618 -2.36 34.86 13.89
N THR A 619 -3.19 34.57 14.89
CA THR A 619 -4.64 34.77 14.83
C THR A 619 -4.92 36.27 14.79
N GLY A 620 -5.13 36.83 13.60
CA GLY A 620 -5.30 38.28 13.50
C GLY A 620 -5.44 38.86 12.10
N GLN A 621 -6.24 38.26 11.22
CA GLN A 621 -6.94 39.01 10.16
C GLN A 621 -8.35 38.42 10.01
N SER A 622 -9.33 39.14 10.55
CA SER A 622 -10.74 38.95 10.22
C SER A 622 -10.95 39.12 8.71
N PRO A 623 -11.89 38.41 8.07
CA PRO A 623 -12.34 38.76 6.73
C PRO A 623 -13.18 40.05 6.84
N SER A 624 -12.53 41.21 6.82
CA SER A 624 -13.23 42.49 6.78
C SER A 624 -13.77 42.73 5.37
N SER A 625 -15.09 42.64 5.28
CA SER A 625 -15.99 43.42 4.42
C SER A 625 -15.69 43.45 2.92
N ARG A 626 -16.57 42.76 2.19
CA ARG A 626 -17.03 43.11 0.84
C ARG A 626 -17.05 44.64 0.66
N ASN A 627 -16.23 45.17 -0.24
CA ASN A 627 -16.54 46.41 -0.91
C ASN A 627 -17.13 46.10 -2.27
N HIS A 628 -18.43 46.37 -2.40
CA HIS A 628 -19.09 46.59 -3.67
C HIS A 628 -18.37 47.71 -4.42
N LEU A 629 -17.76 47.38 -5.56
CA LEU A 629 -17.52 48.36 -6.62
C LEU A 629 -18.22 47.85 -7.88
N THR A 630 -19.37 48.46 -8.14
CA THR A 630 -20.07 48.42 -9.42
C THR A 630 -19.28 49.17 -10.51
N PRO A 631 -19.52 48.83 -11.79
CA PRO A 631 -18.60 49.08 -12.88
C PRO A 631 -18.76 50.48 -13.48
N LYS A 632 -17.66 51.08 -13.94
CA LYS A 632 -17.71 52.19 -14.91
C LYS A 632 -17.05 51.76 -16.22
N TYR A 633 -17.89 51.67 -17.25
CA TYR A 633 -17.52 51.68 -18.65
C TYR A 633 -17.17 53.11 -19.12
N LYS A 634 -16.46 53.17 -20.27
CA LYS A 634 -16.03 54.33 -21.10
C LYS A 634 -14.66 54.88 -20.68
N THR A 635 -13.64 54.94 -21.55
CA THR A 635 -13.60 55.10 -23.02
C THR A 635 -12.38 54.41 -23.59
#